data_AF-A0A2E0QN52-F1
#
_entry.id   AF-A0A2E0QN52-F1
#
_cell.length_a   1.000
_cell.length_b   1.000
_cell.length_c   1.000
_cell.angle_alpha   90.00
_cell.angle_beta   90.00
_cell.angle_gamma   90.00
#
_symmetry.space_group_name_H-M   'P 1'
#
loop_
_entity.id
_entity.type
_entity.pdbx_description
1 polymer ?
#
loop_
_entity_poly.entity_id
_entity_poly.type
_entity_poly.pdbx_seq_one_letter_code
_entity_poly.pdbx_strand_id
1 'polypeptide(L)'
;MLRTFGSAMALLKTVHWRFRCPKQIDGVAKDFVEWISRDIDPSNLDFDSAFVEFHDPWFAWRRMIATRYGIASNYRSPNGVPAKPAWNRKLRKRNSDLTPEQLVERVFERVVVRLRRTKLSH
;
A
#
# COMPACT_ATOMS: atom_id res chain seq x y z
N MET A 1 -25.71 -10.73 26.06
CA MET A 1 -24.58 -9.77 26.20
C MET A 1 -23.31 -10.33 25.56
N LEU A 2 -23.16 -10.33 24.23
CA LEU A 2 -21.96 -10.86 23.54
C LEU A 2 -21.67 -10.06 22.24
N ARG A 3 -21.45 -8.75 22.34
CA ARG A 3 -21.05 -7.89 21.20
C ARG A 3 -19.77 -7.08 21.42
N THR A 4 -19.16 -7.14 22.61
CA THR A 4 -18.03 -6.29 22.99
C THR A 4 -16.65 -6.88 22.67
N PHE A 5 -16.51 -8.21 22.55
CA PHE A 5 -15.21 -8.86 22.32
C PHE A 5 -14.65 -8.67 20.90
N GLY A 6 -15.51 -8.60 19.88
CA GLY A 6 -15.06 -8.37 18.49
C GLY A 6 -14.41 -7.00 18.29
N SER A 7 -14.88 -5.98 19.02
CA SER A 7 -14.41 -4.60 18.88
C SER A 7 -13.04 -4.39 19.54
N ALA A 8 -12.77 -5.03 20.69
CA ALA A 8 -11.50 -4.90 21.40
C ALA A 8 -10.34 -5.60 20.64
N MET A 9 -10.59 -6.79 20.09
CA MET A 9 -9.62 -7.51 19.24
C MET A 9 -9.30 -6.76 17.95
N ALA A 10 -10.30 -6.17 17.30
CA ALA A 10 -10.08 -5.33 16.13
C ALA A 10 -9.23 -4.08 16.46
N LEU A 11 -9.52 -3.41 17.58
CA LEU A 11 -8.76 -2.26 18.04
C LEU A 11 -7.30 -2.62 18.35
N LEU A 12 -7.08 -3.73 19.05
CA LEU A 12 -5.74 -4.23 19.38
C LEU A 12 -4.94 -4.57 18.11
N LYS A 13 -5.56 -5.19 17.11
CA LYS A 13 -4.92 -5.45 15.81
C LYS A 13 -4.53 -4.14 15.11
N THR A 14 -5.40 -3.13 15.11
CA THR A 14 -5.10 -1.81 14.51
C THR A 14 -3.95 -1.10 15.24
N VAL A 15 -3.94 -1.13 16.57
CA VAL A 15 -2.89 -0.51 17.39
C VAL A 15 -1.57 -1.26 17.21
N HIS A 16 -1.58 -2.59 17.27
CA HIS A 16 -0.40 -3.42 17.03
C HIS A 16 0.20 -3.15 15.65
N TRP A 17 -0.65 -3.09 14.63
CA TRP A 17 -0.22 -2.81 13.27
C TRP A 17 0.43 -1.42 13.14
N ARG A 18 -0.10 -0.38 13.81
CA ARG A 18 0.51 0.95 13.83
C ARG A 18 1.96 0.95 14.35
N PHE A 19 2.30 0.08 15.29
CA PHE A 19 3.66 -0.03 15.82
C PHE A 19 4.60 -0.85 14.92
N ARG A 20 4.07 -1.88 14.26
CA ARG A 20 4.81 -2.78 13.37
C ARG A 20 4.91 -2.27 11.93
N CYS A 21 4.06 -1.32 11.52
CA CYS A 21 3.99 -0.80 10.17
C CYS A 21 5.38 -0.35 9.67
N PRO A 22 5.78 -0.77 8.45
CA PRO A 22 7.04 -0.33 7.87
C PRO A 22 7.12 1.20 7.78
N LYS A 23 8.34 1.71 8.00
CA LYS A 23 8.63 3.15 8.12
C LYS A 23 9.37 3.72 6.92
N GLN A 24 9.71 2.87 5.93
CA GLN A 24 10.45 3.20 4.72
C GLN A 24 9.72 2.64 3.50
N ILE A 25 9.86 3.30 2.35
CA ILE A 25 9.19 2.92 1.09
C ILE A 25 9.49 1.47 0.74
N ASP A 26 10.77 1.07 0.74
CA ASP A 26 11.16 -0.30 0.37
C ASP A 26 10.63 -1.36 1.33
N GLY A 27 10.51 -1.02 2.62
CA GLY A 27 9.92 -1.89 3.63
C GLY A 27 8.41 -2.08 3.42
N VAL A 28 7.70 -1.00 3.06
CA VAL A 28 6.27 -1.08 2.68
C VAL A 28 6.11 -1.95 1.43
N ALA A 29 6.92 -1.70 0.40
CA ALA A 29 6.83 -2.46 -0.84
C ALA A 29 7.14 -3.96 -0.65
N LYS A 30 8.14 -4.29 0.17
CA LYS A 30 8.46 -5.68 0.52
C LYS A 30 7.30 -6.38 1.23
N ASP A 31 6.78 -5.76 2.31
CA ASP A 31 5.64 -6.29 3.08
C ASP A 31 4.40 -6.46 2.19
N PHE A 32 4.16 -5.52 1.27
CA PHE A 32 3.02 -5.59 0.37
C PHE A 32 3.13 -6.75 -0.61
N VAL A 33 4.31 -6.95 -1.24
CA VAL A 33 4.57 -8.09 -2.13
C VAL A 33 4.40 -9.42 -1.38
N GLU A 34 5.02 -9.57 -0.21
CA GLU A 34 4.87 -10.78 0.62
C GLU A 34 3.41 -11.05 1.03
N TRP A 35 2.60 -10.01 1.14
CA TRP A 35 1.18 -10.14 1.45
C TRP A 35 0.37 -10.59 0.23
N ILE A 36 0.50 -9.91 -0.92
CA ILE A 36 -0.28 -10.25 -2.12
C ILE A 36 0.15 -11.58 -2.76
N SER A 37 1.42 -11.97 -2.64
CA SER A 37 1.95 -13.23 -3.19
C SER A 37 1.41 -14.48 -2.49
N ARG A 38 0.62 -14.34 -1.42
CA ARG A 38 -0.10 -15.46 -0.79
C ARG A 38 -1.31 -15.90 -1.62
N ASP A 39 -1.90 -14.95 -2.34
CA ASP A 39 -3.18 -15.12 -3.02
C ASP A 39 -3.06 -14.91 -4.53
N ILE A 40 -1.95 -14.34 -5.01
CA ILE A 40 -1.73 -13.96 -6.41
C ILE A 40 -0.38 -14.49 -6.89
N ASP A 41 -0.39 -15.20 -8.01
CA ASP A 41 0.83 -15.58 -8.74
C ASP A 41 1.35 -14.39 -9.58
N PRO A 42 2.56 -13.86 -9.31
CA PRO A 42 3.15 -12.76 -10.07
C PRO A 42 3.39 -13.05 -11.56
N SER A 43 3.44 -14.32 -11.97
CA SER A 43 3.72 -14.73 -13.36
C SER A 43 2.64 -14.25 -14.34
N ASN A 44 1.39 -14.25 -13.89
CA ASN A 44 0.19 -13.90 -14.66
C ASN A 44 -0.08 -12.39 -14.76
N LEU A 45 0.82 -11.56 -14.23
CA LEU A 45 0.66 -10.12 -14.23
C LEU A 45 1.30 -9.48 -15.47
N ASP A 46 0.55 -8.59 -16.11
CA ASP A 46 1.03 -7.70 -17.17
C ASP A 46 1.50 -6.37 -16.59
N PHE A 47 2.82 -6.19 -16.48
CA PHE A 47 3.38 -4.97 -15.89
C PHE A 47 3.55 -3.82 -16.88
N ASP A 48 3.23 -3.99 -18.16
CA ASP A 48 3.44 -2.96 -19.17
C ASP A 48 2.30 -1.93 -19.19
N SER A 49 1.11 -2.35 -18.78
CA SER A 49 -0.07 -1.52 -18.54
C SER A 49 -0.08 -0.80 -17.17
N ALA A 50 0.89 -1.11 -16.29
CA ALA A 50 0.90 -0.74 -14.87
C ALA A 50 0.66 0.74 -14.55
N PHE A 51 0.97 1.65 -15.48
CA PHE A 51 0.91 3.10 -15.29
C PHE A 51 0.03 3.82 -16.32
N VAL A 52 -0.64 3.09 -17.23
CA VAL A 52 -1.31 3.68 -18.39
C VAL A 52 -2.82 3.79 -18.18
N GLU A 53 -3.47 2.80 -17.55
CA GLU A 53 -4.93 2.77 -17.40
C GLU A 53 -5.40 2.82 -15.93
N PHE A 54 -6.36 3.71 -15.66
CA PHE A 54 -6.97 3.88 -14.34
C PHE A 54 -8.09 2.86 -14.02
N HIS A 55 -8.33 1.90 -14.93
CA HIS A 55 -9.32 0.83 -14.79
C HIS A 55 -8.70 -0.55 -14.44
N ASP A 56 -7.43 -0.56 -14.07
CA ASP A 56 -6.58 -1.75 -13.93
C ASP A 56 -6.41 -2.22 -12.47
N PRO A 57 -5.99 -3.48 -12.18
CA PRO A 57 -5.64 -3.97 -10.84
C PRO A 57 -4.66 -3.07 -10.12
N TRP A 58 -3.83 -2.34 -10.86
CA TRP A 58 -2.82 -1.41 -10.35
C TRP A 58 -3.43 -0.26 -9.54
N PHE A 59 -4.56 0.28 -9.97
CA PHE A 59 -5.24 1.32 -9.20
C PHE A 59 -5.82 0.76 -7.90
N ALA A 60 -6.39 -0.44 -7.93
CA ALA A 60 -6.86 -1.14 -6.74
C ALA A 60 -5.70 -1.40 -5.76
N TRP A 61 -4.52 -1.78 -6.26
CA TRP A 61 -3.34 -2.02 -5.43
C TRP A 61 -2.81 -0.73 -4.80
N ARG A 62 -2.77 0.39 -5.52
CA ARG A 62 -2.43 1.70 -4.94
C ARG A 62 -3.39 2.08 -3.81
N ARG A 63 -4.70 1.87 -3.99
CA ARG A 63 -5.72 2.07 -2.94
C ARG A 63 -5.48 1.15 -1.73
N MET A 64 -5.15 -0.11 -1.97
CA MET A 64 -4.82 -1.08 -0.91
C MET A 64 -3.58 -0.64 -0.14
N ILE A 65 -2.51 -0.22 -0.83
CA ILE A 65 -1.29 0.34 -0.20
C ILE A 65 -1.66 1.53 0.68
N ALA A 66 -2.38 2.51 0.12
CA ALA A 66 -2.77 3.71 0.84
C ALA A 66 -3.52 3.40 2.16
N THR A 67 -4.47 2.46 2.07
CA THR A 67 -5.35 2.07 3.18
C THR A 67 -4.61 1.24 4.21
N ARG A 68 -3.92 0.18 3.78
CA ARG A 68 -3.23 -0.79 4.66
C ARG A 68 -2.12 -0.14 5.46
N TYR A 69 -1.35 0.75 4.84
CA TYR A 69 -0.21 1.42 5.48
C TYR A 69 -0.54 2.81 5.99
N GLY A 70 -1.81 3.23 5.95
CA GLY A 70 -2.25 4.52 6.47
C GLY A 70 -1.48 5.70 5.90
N ILE A 71 -1.24 5.68 4.60
CA ILE A 71 -0.52 6.76 3.90
C ILE A 71 -1.50 7.89 3.57
N ALA A 72 -2.68 7.52 3.07
CA ALA A 72 -3.74 8.45 2.71
C ALA A 72 -5.10 7.95 3.19
N SER A 73 -5.95 8.85 3.69
CA SER A 73 -7.28 8.51 4.23
C SER A 73 -8.38 8.45 3.18
N ASN A 74 -8.16 9.09 2.03
CA ASN A 74 -9.10 9.23 0.94
C ASN A 74 -8.38 9.14 -0.42
N TYR A 75 -7.46 8.17 -0.56
CA TYR A 75 -6.66 8.00 -1.79
C TYR A 75 -7.57 8.01 -3.02
N ARG A 76 -7.26 8.90 -3.95
CA ARG A 76 -7.88 9.01 -5.26
C ARG A 76 -6.77 9.12 -6.30
N SER A 77 -7.12 8.87 -7.56
CA SER A 77 -6.27 9.27 -8.68
C SER A 77 -6.06 10.79 -8.63
N PRO A 78 -4.90 11.33 -9.06
CA PRO A 78 -4.60 12.77 -9.05
C PRO A 78 -5.54 13.70 -9.85
N ASN A 79 -6.72 13.24 -10.27
CA ASN A 79 -7.69 13.96 -11.10
C ASN A 79 -8.56 14.99 -10.34
N GLY A 80 -8.00 15.72 -9.37
CA GLY A 80 -8.59 17.00 -8.92
C GLY A 80 -8.83 17.22 -7.43
N VAL A 81 -8.68 16.22 -6.56
CA VAL A 81 -8.71 16.45 -5.09
C VAL A 81 -7.56 15.71 -4.42
N PRO A 82 -6.63 16.42 -3.75
CA PRO A 82 -5.50 15.77 -3.09
C PRO A 82 -5.96 14.97 -1.87
N ALA A 83 -5.33 13.82 -1.67
CA ALA A 83 -5.58 12.95 -0.57
C ALA A 83 -4.94 13.52 0.69
N LYS A 84 -5.62 13.27 1.81
CA LYS A 84 -5.22 13.73 3.12
C LYS A 84 -4.32 12.69 3.75
N PRO A 85 -3.22 13.12 4.39
CA PRO A 85 -2.31 12.22 5.08
C PRO A 85 -3.05 11.41 6.14
N ALA A 86 -2.67 10.15 6.30
CA ALA A 86 -3.24 9.24 7.30
C ALA A 86 -2.23 8.92 8.42
N TRP A 87 -2.47 7.83 9.16
CA TRP A 87 -1.87 7.57 10.47
C TRP A 87 -0.38 7.19 10.46
N ASN A 88 0.23 6.86 9.31
CA ASN A 88 1.66 6.50 9.25
C ASN A 88 2.57 7.73 9.19
N ARG A 89 2.64 8.42 10.34
CA ARG A 89 3.43 9.66 10.52
C ARG A 89 4.92 9.46 10.27
N LYS A 90 5.47 8.28 10.55
CA LYS A 90 6.92 8.01 10.42
C LYS A 90 7.36 7.93 8.95
N LEU A 91 6.57 7.26 8.10
CA LEU A 91 6.83 7.24 6.66
C LEU A 91 6.67 8.64 6.06
N ARG A 92 5.63 9.38 6.47
CA ARG A 92 5.39 10.77 6.06
C ARG A 92 6.53 11.72 6.45
N LYS A 93 7.03 11.65 7.69
CA LYS A 93 8.13 12.50 8.16
C LYS A 93 9.42 12.29 7.36
N ARG A 94 9.64 11.06 6.85
CA ARG A 94 10.84 10.70 6.07
C ARG A 94 10.74 11.05 4.58
N ASN A 95 9.55 11.33 4.09
CA ASN A 95 9.26 11.68 2.70
C ASN A 95 8.31 12.90 2.70
N SER A 96 8.75 13.98 3.36
CA SER A 96 7.93 15.18 3.62
C SER A 96 7.72 16.03 2.37
N ASP A 97 8.57 15.85 1.37
CA ASP A 97 8.56 16.45 0.04
C ASP A 97 7.47 15.87 -0.88
N LEU A 98 6.99 14.66 -0.60
CA LEU A 98 5.99 13.98 -1.43
C LEU A 98 4.57 14.21 -0.90
N THR A 99 3.59 14.38 -1.78
CA THR A 99 2.16 14.26 -1.41
C THR A 99 1.83 12.82 -1.00
N PRO A 100 0.70 12.56 -0.32
CA PRO A 100 0.28 11.20 -0.01
C PRO A 100 0.14 10.32 -1.27
N GLU A 101 -0.37 10.86 -2.39
CA GLU A 101 -0.45 10.16 -3.68
C GLU A 101 0.92 9.81 -4.23
N GLN A 102 1.81 10.80 -4.34
CA GLN A 102 3.17 10.59 -4.85
C GLN A 102 3.92 9.56 -4.00
N LEU A 103 3.69 9.55 -2.68
CA LEU A 103 4.28 8.56 -1.79
C LEU A 103 3.73 7.15 -2.04
N VAL A 104 2.43 7.00 -2.29
CA VAL A 104 1.82 5.72 -2.67
C VAL A 104 2.33 5.26 -4.04
N GLU A 105 2.45 6.17 -5.00
CA GLU A 105 3.01 5.88 -6.33
C GLU A 105 4.46 5.40 -6.22
N ARG A 106 5.30 6.06 -5.40
CA ARG A 106 6.67 5.59 -5.15
C ARG A 106 6.73 4.21 -4.50
N VAL A 107 5.84 3.91 -3.56
CA VAL A 107 5.74 2.55 -3.01
C VAL A 107 5.34 1.56 -4.10
N PHE A 108 4.35 1.91 -4.92
CA PHE A 108 3.85 1.06 -5.99
C PHE A 108 4.92 0.78 -7.06
N GLU A 109 5.73 1.77 -7.45
CA GLU A 109 6.88 1.57 -8.33
C GLU A 109 7.84 0.51 -7.76
N ARG A 110 8.15 0.58 -6.46
CA ARG A 110 9.01 -0.42 -5.80
C ARG A 110 8.36 -1.80 -5.74
N VAL A 111 7.03 -1.88 -5.63
CA VAL A 111 6.27 -3.13 -5.73
C VAL A 111 6.44 -3.73 -7.13
N VAL A 112 6.24 -2.95 -8.20
CA VAL A 112 6.40 -3.42 -9.59
C VAL A 112 7.83 -3.90 -9.84
N VAL A 113 8.85 -3.15 -9.41
CA VAL A 113 10.26 -3.57 -9.52
C VAL A 113 10.52 -4.92 -8.82
N ARG A 114 9.95 -5.12 -7.63
CA ARG A 114 10.10 -6.38 -6.87
C ARG A 114 9.41 -7.54 -7.57
N LEU A 115 8.17 -7.36 -8.02
CA LEU A 115 7.42 -8.42 -8.70
C LEU A 115 8.07 -8.81 -10.03
N ARG A 116 8.58 -7.85 -10.80
CA ARG A 116 9.35 -8.13 -12.03
C ARG A 116 10.59 -8.98 -11.74
N ARG A 117 11.32 -8.70 -10.65
CA ARG A 117 12.48 -9.52 -10.23
C ARG A 117 12.06 -10.93 -9.84
N THR A 118 10.95 -11.08 -9.12
CA THR A 118 10.40 -12.39 -8.78
C THR A 118 10.01 -13.17 -10.04
N LYS A 119 9.32 -12.55 -11.00
CA LYS A 119 8.95 -13.16 -12.28
C LYS A 119 10.15 -13.64 -13.11
N LEU A 120 11.28 -12.93 -13.06
CA LEU A 120 12.51 -13.30 -13.77
C LEU A 120 13.34 -14.40 -13.07
N SER A 121 13.01 -14.74 -11.83
CA SER A 121 13.72 -15.76 -11.04
C SER A 121 13.04 -17.14 -11.08
N HIS A 122 11.87 -17.21 -11.71
CA HIS A 122 11.10 -18.43 -11.99
C HIS A 122 11.22 -18.78 -13.47
#